data_AF-A0A7J9LDD6-F1
#
_entry.id   AF-A0A7J9LDD6-F1
#
_cell.length_a   1.000
_cell.length_b   1.000
_cell.length_c   1.000
_cell.angle_alpha   90.00
_cell.angle_beta   90.00
_cell.angle_gamma   90.00
#
_symmetry.space_group_name_H-M   'P 1'
#
loop_
_entity.id
_entity.type
_entity.pdbx_description
1 polymer ?
#
loop_
_entity_poly.entity_id
_entity_poly.type
_entity_poly.pdbx_seq_one_letter_code
_entity_poly.pdbx_strand_id
1 'polypeptide(L)'
;MHRDIERQRRQEMSTLYASLRTLLPLEYIKGKRAISDHMNGAVSYVKDLQKRIDGLNAKRDELKKASDNWSGFEQGMTSNEAFPSSAVVRQSLDGVEVVISTSVGPKALTLSRVLQLLLEEGLDVVNCITTRIDGGLIHTIQAEVY
;
A
#
# COMPACT_ATOMS: atom_id res chain seq x y z
N MET A 1 -31.18 36.99 -20.95
CA MET A 1 -31.27 36.53 -19.54
C MET A 1 -31.58 35.03 -19.43
N HIS A 2 -32.80 34.54 -19.67
CA HIS A 2 -33.10 33.09 -19.56
C HIS A 2 -32.24 32.20 -20.49
N ARG A 3 -31.98 32.66 -21.73
CA ARG A 3 -31.11 31.96 -22.69
C ARG A 3 -29.67 31.82 -22.21
N ASP A 4 -29.15 32.85 -21.57
CA ASP A 4 -27.75 32.93 -21.16
C ASP A 4 -27.52 32.09 -19.90
N ILE A 5 -28.50 32.06 -18.98
CA ILE A 5 -28.53 31.16 -17.83
C ILE A 5 -28.53 29.69 -18.29
N GLU A 6 -29.40 29.32 -19.23
CA GLU A 6 -29.44 27.93 -19.72
C GLU A 6 -28.18 27.56 -20.53
N ARG A 7 -27.56 28.53 -21.22
CA ARG A 7 -26.26 28.31 -21.86
C ARG A 7 -25.19 28.03 -20.82
N GLN A 8 -25.12 28.84 -19.76
CA GLN A 8 -24.15 28.67 -18.68
C GLN A 8 -24.30 27.30 -18.00
N ARG A 9 -25.54 26.91 -17.67
CA ARG A 9 -25.85 25.60 -17.09
C ARG A 9 -25.34 24.43 -17.94
N ARG A 10 -25.48 24.52 -19.27
CA ARG A 10 -24.96 23.49 -20.20
C ARG A 10 -23.44 23.48 -20.29
N GLN A 11 -22.81 24.64 -20.24
CA GLN A 11 -21.34 24.74 -20.24
C GLN A 11 -20.74 24.12 -18.98
N GLU A 12 -21.36 24.38 -17.82
CA GLU A 12 -20.97 23.77 -16.54
C GLU A 12 -21.13 22.25 -16.58
N MET A 13 -22.27 21.74 -17.05
CA MET A 13 -22.47 20.29 -17.22
C MET A 13 -21.44 19.65 -18.16
N SER A 14 -21.11 20.30 -19.28
CA SER A 14 -20.07 19.81 -20.20
C SER A 14 -18.69 19.74 -19.52
N THR A 15 -18.39 20.70 -18.66
CA THR A 15 -17.12 20.75 -17.91
C THR A 15 -17.05 19.61 -16.90
N LEU A 16 -18.15 19.33 -16.19
CA LEU A 16 -18.25 18.21 -15.25
C LEU A 16 -18.07 16.86 -15.96
N TYR A 17 -18.67 16.66 -17.14
CA TYR A 17 -18.49 15.41 -17.89
C TYR A 17 -17.06 15.24 -18.40
N ALA A 18 -16.41 16.32 -18.85
CA ALA A 18 -15.00 16.27 -19.25
C ALA A 18 -14.10 15.89 -18.06
N SER A 19 -14.32 16.51 -16.90
CA SER A 19 -13.60 16.20 -15.66
C SER A 19 -13.80 14.73 -15.24
N LEU A 20 -15.05 14.26 -15.21
CA LEU A 20 -15.35 12.85 -14.91
C LEU A 20 -14.57 11.91 -15.82
N ARG A 21 -14.55 12.15 -17.14
CA ARG A 21 -13.82 11.31 -18.09
C ARG A 21 -12.32 11.24 -17.79
N THR A 22 -11.70 12.33 -17.35
CA THR A 22 -10.25 12.35 -17.03
C THR A 22 -9.90 11.54 -15.79
N LEU A 23 -10.85 11.30 -14.89
CA LEU A 23 -10.66 10.51 -13.67
C LEU A 23 -10.85 8.99 -13.88
N LEU A 24 -11.31 8.59 -15.06
CA LEU A 24 -11.62 7.19 -15.34
C LEU A 24 -10.44 6.47 -16.00
N PRO A 25 -10.08 5.27 -15.53
CA PRO A 25 -9.11 4.43 -16.21
C PRO A 25 -9.59 4.07 -17.62
N LEU A 26 -8.64 3.88 -18.53
CA LEU A 26 -8.92 3.65 -19.94
C LEU A 26 -9.83 2.44 -20.17
N GLU A 27 -9.70 1.40 -19.36
CA GLU A 27 -10.47 0.15 -19.43
C GLU A 27 -11.99 0.41 -19.34
N TYR A 28 -12.41 1.43 -18.60
CA TYR A 28 -13.82 1.73 -18.37
C TYR A 28 -14.41 2.63 -19.46
N ILE A 29 -13.59 3.36 -20.22
CA ILE A 29 -14.02 4.36 -21.22
C ILE A 29 -13.52 4.12 -22.64
N LYS A 30 -12.65 3.14 -22.87
CA LYS A 30 -12.05 2.84 -24.19
C LYS A 30 -13.15 2.52 -25.20
N GLY A 31 -13.09 3.17 -26.36
CA GLY A 31 -14.08 3.02 -27.44
C GLY A 31 -15.45 3.65 -27.17
N LYS A 32 -15.73 4.10 -25.94
CA LYS A 32 -17.01 4.71 -25.56
C LYS A 32 -16.97 6.21 -25.84
N ARG A 33 -17.94 6.72 -26.61
CA ARG A 33 -18.03 8.14 -26.98
C ARG A 33 -19.19 8.88 -26.31
N ALA A 34 -20.25 8.17 -25.92
CA ALA A 34 -21.40 8.81 -25.29
C ALA A 34 -21.14 9.13 -23.81
N ILE A 35 -21.71 10.24 -23.35
CA ILE A 35 -21.64 10.67 -21.94
C ILE A 35 -22.25 9.60 -21.01
N SER A 36 -23.37 9.00 -21.41
CA SER A 36 -24.01 7.91 -20.66
C SER A 36 -23.09 6.70 -20.48
N ASP A 37 -22.29 6.38 -21.48
CA ASP A 37 -21.34 5.27 -21.41
C ASP A 37 -20.22 5.56 -20.42
N HIS A 38 -19.75 6.82 -20.37
CA HIS A 38 -18.74 7.24 -19.38
C HIS A 38 -19.32 7.26 -17.98
N MET A 39 -20.57 7.71 -17.81
CA MET A 39 -21.26 7.64 -16.51
C MET A 39 -21.40 6.19 -16.03
N ASN A 40 -21.82 5.27 -16.89
CA ASN A 40 -21.90 3.85 -16.55
C ASN A 40 -20.52 3.25 -16.25
N GLY A 41 -19.49 3.68 -16.99
CA GLY A 41 -18.10 3.35 -16.70
C GLY A 41 -17.66 3.82 -15.31
N ALA A 42 -18.02 5.05 -14.93
CA ALA A 42 -17.74 5.59 -13.60
C ALA A 42 -18.43 4.80 -12.49
N VAL A 43 -19.70 4.45 -12.66
CA VAL A 43 -20.43 3.62 -11.68
C VAL A 43 -19.76 2.27 -11.50
N SER A 44 -19.31 1.65 -12.60
CA SER A 44 -18.59 0.36 -12.55
C SER A 44 -17.24 0.51 -11.83
N TYR A 45 -16.48 1.54 -12.17
CA TYR A 45 -15.17 1.79 -11.55
C TYR A 45 -15.29 2.06 -10.03
N VAL A 46 -16.28 2.85 -9.61
CA VAL A 46 -16.53 3.09 -8.17
C VAL A 46 -16.84 1.79 -7.44
N LYS A 47 -17.63 0.88 -8.03
CA LYS A 47 -17.92 -0.43 -7.43
C LYS A 47 -16.66 -1.31 -7.30
N ASP A 48 -15.82 -1.32 -8.33
CA ASP A 48 -14.59 -2.09 -8.30
C ASP A 48 -13.60 -1.53 -7.26
N LEU A 49 -13.52 -0.20 -7.12
CA LEU A 49 -12.75 0.44 -6.06
C LEU A 49 -13.27 0.08 -4.67
N GLN A 50 -14.58 0.10 -4.44
CA GLN A 50 -15.19 -0.32 -3.17
C GLN A 50 -14.82 -1.76 -2.84
N LYS A 51 -15.01 -2.68 -3.79
CA LYS A 51 -14.64 -4.10 -3.61
C LYS A 51 -13.15 -4.28 -3.30
N ARG A 52 -12.27 -3.50 -3.95
CA ARG A 52 -10.83 -3.53 -3.68
C ARG A 52 -10.51 -3.05 -2.26
N ILE A 53 -11.15 -1.97 -1.81
CA ILE A 53 -10.99 -1.47 -0.43
C ILE A 53 -11.44 -2.53 0.57
N ASP A 54 -12.59 -3.17 0.35
CA ASP A 54 -13.10 -4.21 1.24
C ASP A 54 -12.16 -5.43 1.31
N GLY A 55 -11.62 -5.86 0.17
CA GLY A 55 -10.62 -6.93 0.12
C GLY A 55 -9.33 -6.57 0.87
N LEU A 56 -8.84 -5.34 0.72
CA LEU A 56 -7.67 -4.86 1.47
C LEU A 56 -7.94 -4.76 2.97
N ASN A 57 -9.16 -4.37 3.38
CA ASN A 57 -9.57 -4.34 4.78
C ASN A 57 -9.59 -5.75 5.37
N ALA A 58 -10.16 -6.73 4.66
CA ALA A 58 -10.17 -8.13 5.09
C ALA A 58 -8.75 -8.68 5.26
N LYS A 59 -7.85 -8.47 4.28
CA LYS A 59 -6.44 -8.89 4.38
C LYS A 59 -5.75 -8.27 5.59
N ARG A 60 -6.00 -6.98 5.86
CA ARG A 60 -5.44 -6.27 7.02
C ARG A 60 -5.92 -6.88 8.34
N ASP A 61 -7.21 -7.20 8.44
CA ASP A 61 -7.79 -7.75 9.68
C ASP A 61 -7.31 -9.19 9.94
N GLU A 62 -7.11 -9.99 8.88
CA GLU A 62 -6.47 -11.31 9.00
C GLU A 62 -5.04 -11.22 9.53
N LEU A 63 -4.24 -10.29 9.00
CA LEU A 63 -2.87 -10.07 9.46
C LEU A 63 -2.81 -9.60 10.92
N LYS A 64 -3.72 -8.71 11.34
CA LYS A 64 -3.82 -8.29 12.74
C LYS A 64 -4.14 -9.47 13.67
N LYS A 65 -5.11 -10.30 13.32
CA LYS A 65 -5.45 -11.51 14.11
C LYS A 65 -4.27 -12.48 14.20
N ALA A 66 -3.53 -12.67 13.12
CA ALA A 66 -2.34 -13.52 13.11
C ALA A 66 -1.24 -12.97 14.05
N SER A 67 -1.06 -11.65 14.09
CA SER A 67 -0.14 -10.98 15.01
C SER A 67 -0.56 -11.14 16.47
N ASP A 68 -1.84 -10.93 16.79
CA ASP A 68 -2.36 -11.05 18.16
C ASP A 68 -2.21 -12.48 18.70
N ASN A 69 -2.48 -13.49 17.85
CA ASN A 69 -2.31 -14.90 18.20
C ASN A 69 -0.84 -15.30 18.47
N TRP A 70 0.13 -14.56 17.92
CA TRP A 70 1.55 -14.85 18.15
C TRP A 70 2.02 -14.37 19.53
N SER A 71 1.38 -13.35 20.09
CA SER A 71 1.69 -12.83 21.43
C SER A 71 1.30 -13.79 22.57
N GLY A 72 0.44 -14.79 22.29
CA GLY A 72 -0.02 -15.79 23.26
C GLY A 72 0.87 -17.03 23.41
N PHE A 73 1.89 -17.22 22.57
CA PHE A 73 2.73 -18.43 22.59
C PHE A 73 4.06 -18.27 23.35
N GLU A 74 4.36 -17.08 23.89
CA GLU A 74 5.62 -16.81 24.62
C GLU A 74 5.50 -16.98 26.14
N GLN A 75 4.62 -17.84 26.63
CA GLN A 75 4.59 -18.21 28.05
C GLN A 75 5.19 -19.60 28.25
N GLY A 76 6.48 -19.75 27.93
CA GLY A 76 7.17 -20.99 28.22
C GLY A 76 8.47 -21.22 27.46
N MET A 77 9.40 -20.28 27.43
CA MET A 77 10.81 -20.62 27.14
C MET A 77 11.75 -19.76 27.98
N THR A 78 12.51 -20.46 28.81
CA THR A 78 13.48 -19.97 29.77
C THR A 78 14.70 -19.35 29.09
N SER A 79 15.16 -18.25 29.65
CA SER A 79 16.57 -17.83 29.78
C SER A 79 17.49 -18.10 28.58
N ASN A 80 17.69 -17.10 27.73
CA ASN A 80 19.02 -16.67 27.26
C ASN A 80 18.85 -15.36 26.47
N GLU A 81 19.83 -14.47 26.57
CA GLU A 81 19.86 -13.10 26.04
C GLU A 81 19.82 -13.03 24.49
N ALA A 82 18.73 -13.50 23.89
CA ALA A 82 18.47 -13.32 22.47
C ALA A 82 17.68 -12.02 22.29
N PHE A 83 18.31 -10.99 21.72
CA PHE A 83 17.56 -9.84 21.22
C PHE A 83 16.51 -10.34 20.23
N PRO A 84 15.20 -10.12 20.46
CA PRO A 84 14.18 -10.54 19.50
C PRO A 84 14.38 -9.73 18.21
N SER A 85 14.46 -10.42 17.07
CA SER A 85 14.54 -9.74 15.78
C SER A 85 13.30 -8.88 15.61
N SER A 86 13.47 -7.59 15.33
CA SER A 86 12.36 -6.65 15.19
C SER A 86 12.41 -5.95 13.84
N ALA A 87 11.24 -5.55 13.35
CA ALA A 87 11.11 -4.79 12.12
C ALA A 87 10.10 -3.65 12.33
N VAL A 88 10.48 -2.45 11.92
CA VAL A 88 9.62 -1.27 11.92
C VAL A 88 9.54 -0.76 10.50
N VAL A 89 8.32 -0.57 10.02
CA VAL A 89 8.05 -0.01 8.69
C VAL A 89 7.45 1.38 8.87
N ARG A 90 8.03 2.37 8.20
CA ARG A 90 7.60 3.76 8.20
C ARG A 90 7.28 4.19 6.78
N GLN A 91 6.33 5.11 6.64
CA GLN A 91 6.13 5.80 5.38
C GLN A 91 7.27 6.80 5.15
N SER A 92 7.82 6.83 3.94
CA SER A 92 8.77 7.86 3.50
C SER A 92 8.11 8.76 2.44
N LEU A 93 8.84 9.75 1.92
CA LEU A 93 8.34 10.68 0.90
C LEU A 93 7.88 9.94 -0.37
N ASP A 94 8.70 9.03 -0.87
CA ASP A 94 8.51 8.35 -2.17
C ASP A 94 8.26 6.84 -2.02
N GLY A 95 8.03 6.35 -0.80
CA GLY A 95 7.71 4.94 -0.57
C GLY A 95 7.71 4.56 0.90
N VAL A 96 8.58 3.61 1.26
CA VAL A 96 8.69 3.06 2.60
C VAL A 96 10.13 3.01 3.09
N GLU A 97 10.28 3.14 4.40
CA GLU A 97 11.54 2.88 5.10
C GLU A 97 11.33 1.71 6.05
N VAL A 98 12.16 0.67 5.90
CA VAL A 98 12.14 -0.52 6.75
C VAL A 98 13.40 -0.54 7.60
N VAL A 99 13.24 -0.51 8.91
CA VAL A 99 14.32 -0.67 9.88
C VAL A 99 14.19 -2.04 10.52
N ILE A 100 15.18 -2.92 10.32
CA ILE A 100 15.22 -4.23 10.96
C ILE A 100 16.41 -4.33 11.90
N SER A 101 16.18 -4.92 13.07
CA SER A 101 17.22 -5.34 14.00
C SER A 101 17.36 -6.85 13.90
N THR A 102 18.55 -7.31 13.54
CA THR A 102 18.84 -8.73 13.35
C THR A 102 19.70 -9.24 14.50
N SER A 103 19.25 -10.35 15.09
CA SER A 103 19.99 -11.09 16.10
C SER A 103 20.55 -12.38 15.52
N VAL A 104 21.52 -12.98 16.21
CA VAL A 104 22.11 -14.25 15.77
C VAL A 104 21.28 -15.40 16.33
N GLY A 105 20.53 -16.10 15.46
CA GLY A 105 19.74 -17.26 15.87
C GLY A 105 18.98 -17.93 14.71
N PRO A 106 18.51 -19.18 14.90
CA PRO A 106 17.87 -19.98 13.84
C PRO A 106 16.49 -19.44 13.37
N LYS A 107 15.90 -18.49 14.11
CA LYS A 107 14.64 -17.79 13.76
C LYS A 107 14.83 -16.29 13.50
N ALA A 108 16.07 -15.84 13.31
CA ALA A 108 16.34 -14.42 13.12
C ALA A 108 15.75 -13.90 11.79
N LEU A 109 15.17 -12.69 11.82
CA LEU A 109 14.83 -11.98 10.60
C LEU A 109 16.13 -11.67 9.86
N THR A 110 16.24 -12.11 8.61
CA THR A 110 17.43 -11.85 7.79
C THR A 110 17.16 -10.73 6.81
N LEU A 111 18.19 -9.93 6.52
CA LEU A 111 18.12 -8.90 5.49
C LEU A 111 17.64 -9.47 4.15
N SER A 112 18.16 -10.64 3.74
CA SER A 112 17.76 -11.30 2.49
C SER A 112 16.27 -11.61 2.43
N ARG A 113 15.66 -12.02 3.56
CA ARG A 113 14.22 -12.29 3.60
C ARG A 113 13.40 -11.01 3.45
N VAL A 114 13.84 -9.92 4.07
CA VAL A 114 13.18 -8.61 3.96
C VAL A 114 13.29 -8.06 2.55
N LEU A 115 14.47 -8.15 1.92
CA LEU A 115 14.66 -7.74 0.53
C LEU A 115 13.78 -8.55 -0.44
N GLN A 116 13.65 -9.86 -0.22
CA GLN A 116 12.75 -10.70 -1.01
C GLN A 116 11.28 -10.24 -0.86
N LEU A 117 10.83 -9.94 0.36
CA LEU A 117 9.46 -9.46 0.60
C LEU A 117 9.20 -8.11 -0.08
N LEU A 118 10.17 -7.19 -0.03
CA LEU A 118 10.06 -5.90 -0.72
C LEU A 118 9.91 -6.08 -2.23
N LEU A 119 10.69 -6.99 -2.82
CA LEU A 119 10.58 -7.33 -4.23
C LEU A 119 9.24 -7.97 -4.59
N GLU A 120 8.73 -8.89 -3.76
CA GLU A 120 7.43 -9.54 -3.95
C GLU A 120 6.27 -8.54 -3.89
N GLU A 121 6.40 -7.47 -3.09
CA GLU A 121 5.43 -6.36 -3.01
C GLU A 121 5.68 -5.27 -4.08
N GLY A 122 6.65 -5.46 -4.98
CA GLY A 122 6.91 -4.56 -6.12
C GLY A 122 7.62 -3.25 -5.76
N LEU A 123 8.32 -3.22 -4.61
CA LEU A 123 9.11 -2.07 -4.18
C LEU A 123 10.56 -2.23 -4.64
N ASP A 124 11.14 -1.17 -5.20
CA ASP A 124 12.55 -1.14 -5.56
C ASP A 124 13.39 -0.58 -4.41
N VAL A 125 14.50 -1.25 -4.09
CA VAL A 125 15.35 -0.86 -2.97
C VAL A 125 16.40 0.13 -3.46
N VAL A 126 16.20 1.40 -3.11
CA VAL A 126 17.07 2.51 -3.54
C VAL A 126 18.28 2.69 -2.64
N ASN A 127 18.16 2.35 -1.35
CA ASN A 127 19.25 2.50 -0.39
C ASN A 127 19.15 1.46 0.74
N CYS A 128 20.29 0.99 1.20
CA CYS A 128 20.39 0.11 2.36
C CYS A 128 21.63 0.46 3.18
N ILE A 129 21.43 0.89 4.42
CA ILE A 129 22.50 1.23 5.36
C ILE A 129 22.50 0.18 6.47
N THR A 130 23.68 -0.36 6.79
CA THR A 130 23.85 -1.31 7.89
C THR A 130 24.72 -0.69 8.96
N THR A 131 24.20 -0.66 10.19
CA THR A 131 24.91 -0.18 11.37
C THR A 131 25.12 -1.34 12.34
N ARG A 132 26.36 -1.53 12.77
CA ARG A 132 26.69 -2.50 13.82
C ARG A 132 26.46 -1.87 15.18
N ILE A 133 25.76 -2.60 16.05
CA ILE A 133 25.56 -2.25 17.45
C ILE A 133 26.04 -3.40 18.34
N ASP A 134 26.34 -3.12 19.61
CA ASP A 134 26.73 -4.17 20.55
C ASP A 134 25.58 -5.19 20.70
N GLY A 135 25.80 -6.40 20.18
CA GLY A 135 24.82 -7.48 20.16
C GLY A 135 24.08 -7.73 18.84
N GLY A 136 24.32 -6.96 17.77
CA GLY A 136 23.64 -7.22 16.48
C GLY A 136 23.94 -6.27 15.31
N LEU A 137 23.13 -6.39 14.25
CA LEU A 137 23.13 -5.49 13.10
C LEU A 137 21.75 -4.85 12.93
N ILE A 138 21.73 -3.54 12.73
CA ILE A 138 20.55 -2.80 12.30
C ILE A 138 20.69 -2.51 10.81
N HIS A 139 19.67 -2.84 10.03
CA HIS A 139 19.57 -2.46 8.63
C HIS A 139 18.45 -1.43 8.45
N THR A 140 18.75 -0.32 7.79
CA THR A 140 17.79 0.70 7.36
C THR A 140 17.70 0.64 5.85
N ILE A 141 16.53 0.26 5.33
CA ILE A 141 16.27 0.01 3.92
C ILE A 141 15.25 1.06 3.46
N GLN A 142 15.57 1.79 2.40
CA GLN A 142 14.63 2.68 1.72
C GLN A 142 14.20 2.02 0.43
N ALA A 143 12.88 1.97 0.22
CA ALA A 143 12.30 1.40 -0.97
C ALA A 143 11.19 2.30 -1.53
N GLU A 144 11.11 2.37 -2.85
CA GLU A 144 10.20 3.25 -3.58
C GLU A 144 9.21 2.44 -4.43
N VAL A 145 8.04 3.01 -4.70
CA VAL A 145 7.04 2.40 -5.59
C VAL A 145 7.41 2.74 -7.03
N TYR A 146 7.55 1.71 -7.86
CA TYR A 146 7.85 1.83 -9.28
C TYR A 146 6.73 2.54 -10.07
#